data_AF-A0A4Q1KH21-F1
#
_entry.id   AF-A0A4Q1KH21-F1
#
_cell.length_a   1.000
_cell.length_b   1.000
_cell.length_c   1.000
_cell.angle_alpha   90.00
_cell.angle_beta   90.00
_cell.angle_gamma   90.00
#
_symmetry.space_group_name_H-M   'P 1'
#
loop_
_entity.id
_entity.type
_entity.pdbx_description
1 polymer ?
#
loop_
_entity_poly.entity_id
_entity_poly.type
_entity_poly.pdbx_seq_one_letter_code
_entity_poly.pdbx_strand_id
1 'polypeptide(L)'
;MRVFAALLLVLLALAPAQAETRWSLVRSYPHDEKAFTQGLIWLDGALYESTGQYGASNLREVRLTDGAVQRSVPLSPRYFGEGLTNWGDSLISITWQNGLAFRWDRATFRPTATYRYAGEGWGLTNDGARLILSDGSATLRFLDPVTLEETGRLPVTFNGKPVRMLNELEYVKGEILANIWMTDRIARIDPATGHVIDWIDIGKLTRKLRLTNPDAVPNGIAYDAKNDRLFVTGKYWPKLFEIRLKR
;
A
#
# COMPACT_ATOMS: atom_id res chain seq x y z
N MET A 1 42.80 -51.74 20.15
CA MET A 1 41.68 -51.25 19.30
C MET A 1 41.19 -49.93 19.87
N ARG A 2 41.45 -48.80 19.20
CA ARG A 2 40.95 -47.48 19.58
C ARG A 2 39.73 -47.17 18.72
N VAL A 3 38.55 -47.07 19.34
CA VAL A 3 37.32 -46.67 18.64
C VAL A 3 37.23 -45.15 18.72
N PHE A 4 37.37 -44.47 17.59
CA PHE A 4 37.05 -43.05 17.46
C PHE A 4 35.52 -42.90 17.36
N ALA A 5 34.91 -42.22 18.32
CA ALA A 5 33.53 -41.78 18.23
C ALA A 5 33.49 -40.50 17.37
N ALA A 6 32.94 -40.60 16.16
CA ALA A 6 32.66 -39.43 15.33
C ALA A 6 31.43 -38.70 15.89
N LEU A 7 31.63 -37.48 16.37
CA LEU A 7 30.54 -36.58 16.76
C LEU A 7 29.87 -36.06 15.48
N LEU A 8 28.69 -36.57 15.16
CA LEU A 8 27.88 -36.05 14.06
C LEU A 8 27.21 -34.76 14.53
N LEU A 9 27.75 -33.60 14.12
CA LEU A 9 27.07 -32.33 14.30
C LEU A 9 25.85 -32.29 13.36
N VAL A 10 24.67 -32.53 13.91
CA VAL A 10 23.41 -32.29 13.19
C VAL A 10 23.17 -30.78 13.20
N LEU A 11 23.55 -30.11 12.11
CA LEU A 11 23.02 -28.78 11.80
C LEU A 11 21.53 -28.93 11.50
N LEU A 12 20.71 -28.68 12.52
CA LEU A 12 19.30 -28.36 12.32
C LEU A 12 19.25 -27.08 11.48
N ALA A 13 19.05 -27.24 10.17
CA ALA A 13 18.57 -26.15 9.34
C ALA A 13 17.20 -25.77 9.91
N LEU A 14 17.16 -24.73 10.74
CA LEU A 14 15.93 -24.03 11.06
C LEU A 14 15.33 -23.65 9.72
N ALA A 15 14.25 -24.35 9.32
CA ALA A 15 13.41 -23.84 8.24
C ALA A 15 13.13 -22.38 8.59
N PRO A 16 13.36 -21.42 7.67
CA PRO A 16 13.05 -20.03 7.96
C PRO A 16 11.61 -20.04 8.42
N ALA A 17 11.35 -19.53 9.63
CA ALA A 17 10.02 -19.45 10.18
C ALA A 17 9.11 -18.96 9.05
N GLN A 18 8.02 -19.70 8.79
CA GLN A 18 6.98 -19.24 7.88
C GLN A 18 6.41 -17.97 8.53
N ALA A 19 7.07 -16.86 8.27
CA ALA A 19 6.68 -15.53 8.64
C ALA A 19 5.46 -15.25 7.77
N GLU A 20 4.30 -15.59 8.31
CA GLU A 20 3.01 -15.33 7.70
C GLU A 20 2.00 -14.95 8.79
N THR A 21 1.75 -13.65 8.91
CA THR A 21 0.72 -13.08 9.77
C THR A 21 -0.62 -13.67 9.39
N ARG A 22 -1.19 -14.46 10.31
CA ARG A 22 -2.50 -15.06 10.10
C ARG A 22 -3.56 -13.98 10.07
N TRP A 23 -4.59 -14.17 9.27
CA TRP A 23 -5.74 -13.28 9.21
C TRP A 23 -7.04 -14.06 8.96
N SER A 24 -8.16 -13.38 9.16
CA SER A 24 -9.49 -13.86 8.81
C SER A 24 -10.24 -12.81 8.00
N LEU A 25 -10.99 -13.24 6.99
CA LEU A 25 -11.95 -12.39 6.29
C LEU A 25 -13.08 -12.00 7.25
N VAL A 26 -13.37 -10.71 7.38
CA VAL A 26 -14.50 -10.19 8.17
C VAL A 26 -15.69 -9.95 7.26
N ARG A 27 -15.48 -9.20 6.17
CA ARG A 27 -16.54 -8.84 5.22
C ARG A 27 -15.98 -8.56 3.83
N SER A 28 -16.81 -8.68 2.81
CA SER A 28 -16.54 -8.19 1.46
C SER A 28 -17.54 -7.12 1.07
N TYR A 29 -17.07 -6.08 0.39
CA TYR A 29 -17.83 -4.96 -0.12
C TYR A 29 -17.71 -4.90 -1.64
N PRO A 30 -18.68 -4.32 -2.37
CA PRO A 30 -18.52 -4.02 -3.79
C PRO A 30 -17.36 -3.05 -4.02
N HIS A 31 -16.66 -3.23 -5.13
CA HIS A 31 -15.64 -2.29 -5.61
C HIS A 31 -15.79 -2.18 -7.14
N ASP A 32 -15.44 -1.01 -7.68
CA ASP A 32 -15.56 -0.72 -9.11
C ASP A 32 -14.56 -1.55 -9.92
N GLU A 33 -15.04 -2.46 -10.77
CA GLU A 33 -14.17 -3.31 -11.59
C GLU A 33 -13.42 -2.56 -12.71
N LYS A 34 -13.71 -1.28 -12.93
CA LYS A 34 -12.97 -0.41 -13.85
C LYS A 34 -11.86 0.38 -13.17
N ALA A 35 -11.76 0.28 -11.84
CA ALA A 35 -10.77 0.93 -11.00
C ALA A 35 -9.36 0.39 -11.23
N PHE A 36 -8.41 1.20 -11.71
CA PHE A 36 -7.00 0.83 -11.57
C PHE A 36 -6.44 1.37 -10.25
N THR A 37 -6.79 0.76 -9.12
CA THR A 37 -6.43 1.24 -7.77
C THR A 37 -4.93 1.42 -7.60
N GLN A 38 -4.50 2.64 -7.24
CA GLN A 38 -3.09 2.98 -6.99
C GLN A 38 -2.82 3.62 -5.63
N GLY A 39 -3.84 4.15 -4.96
CA GLY A 39 -3.76 4.56 -3.56
C GLY A 39 -5.12 4.48 -2.92
N LEU A 40 -5.21 4.02 -1.67
CA LEU A 40 -6.47 3.85 -0.96
C LEU A 40 -6.30 4.27 0.50
N ILE A 41 -7.20 5.11 1.02
CA ILE A 41 -7.20 5.46 2.45
C ILE A 41 -8.61 5.46 3.01
N TRP A 42 -8.72 5.29 4.33
CA TRP A 42 -9.98 5.40 5.07
C TRP A 42 -9.99 6.68 5.90
N LEU A 43 -10.98 7.55 5.69
CA LEU A 43 -11.13 8.78 6.48
C LEU A 43 -12.61 9.10 6.72
N ASP A 44 -12.95 9.34 7.99
CA ASP A 44 -14.27 9.76 8.49
C ASP A 44 -15.48 9.05 7.86
N GLY A 45 -15.41 7.73 7.71
CA GLY A 45 -16.55 6.94 7.24
C GLY A 45 -16.56 6.66 5.74
N ALA A 46 -15.60 7.19 4.98
CA ALA A 46 -15.48 6.99 3.54
C ALA A 46 -14.09 6.45 3.15
N LEU A 47 -14.05 5.81 1.99
CA LEU A 47 -12.81 5.50 1.29
C LEU A 47 -12.46 6.67 0.38
N TYR A 48 -11.19 7.03 0.33
CA TYR A 48 -10.64 7.87 -0.72
C TYR A 48 -9.68 7.05 -1.53
N GLU A 49 -9.76 7.18 -2.86
CA GLU A 49 -9.01 6.33 -3.78
C GLU A 49 -8.42 7.17 -4.90
N SER A 50 -7.18 6.87 -5.25
CA SER A 50 -6.53 7.34 -6.46
C SER A 50 -6.44 6.19 -7.46
N THR A 51 -6.86 6.45 -8.68
CA THR A 51 -6.76 5.49 -9.78
C THR A 51 -5.70 5.89 -10.80
N GLY A 52 -5.08 4.89 -11.39
CA GLY A 52 -4.16 5.04 -12.51
C GLY A 52 -4.82 4.96 -13.88
N GLN A 53 -3.98 4.86 -14.91
CA GLN A 53 -4.24 4.90 -16.35
C GLN A 53 -4.28 6.30 -16.96
N TYR A 54 -3.50 6.51 -18.03
CA TYR A 54 -3.52 7.76 -18.80
C TYR A 54 -4.92 8.01 -19.38
N GLY A 55 -5.43 9.22 -19.20
CA GLY A 55 -6.78 9.59 -19.62
C GLY A 55 -7.93 9.09 -18.73
N ALA A 56 -7.66 8.23 -17.74
CA ALA A 56 -8.68 7.69 -16.83
C ALA A 56 -8.36 7.86 -15.33
N SER A 57 -7.15 8.33 -15.00
CA SER A 57 -6.74 8.59 -13.62
C SER A 57 -7.64 9.63 -12.95
N ASN A 58 -8.09 9.34 -11.73
CA ASN A 58 -8.94 10.25 -10.96
C ASN A 58 -8.70 10.07 -9.45
N LEU A 59 -8.99 11.12 -8.70
CA LEU A 59 -9.18 11.07 -7.25
C LEU A 59 -10.67 10.94 -6.98
N ARG A 60 -11.07 10.03 -6.10
CA ARG A 60 -12.48 9.78 -5.78
C ARG A 60 -12.73 9.49 -4.31
N GLU A 61 -13.94 9.81 -3.89
CA GLU A 61 -14.52 9.42 -2.60
C GLU A 61 -15.57 8.34 -2.84
N VAL A 62 -15.46 7.23 -2.10
CA VAL A 62 -16.25 6.02 -2.30
C VAL A 62 -16.94 5.64 -1.00
N ARG A 63 -18.24 5.38 -1.10
CA ARG A 63 -19.01 4.85 0.02
C ARG A 63 -18.75 3.35 0.17
N LEU A 64 -18.32 2.95 1.37
CA LEU A 64 -17.93 1.56 1.66
C LEU A 64 -19.04 0.54 1.40
N THR A 65 -20.28 0.86 1.75
CA THR A 65 -21.38 -0.12 1.81
C THR A 65 -21.76 -0.68 0.44
N ASP A 66 -21.72 0.15 -0.59
CA ASP A 66 -22.19 -0.16 -1.94
C ASP A 66 -21.10 0.05 -3.02
N GLY A 67 -19.94 0.59 -2.66
CA GLY A 67 -18.87 0.93 -3.61
C GLY A 67 -19.21 2.14 -4.49
N ALA A 68 -20.27 2.90 -4.16
CA ALA A 68 -20.71 4.01 -4.98
C ALA A 68 -19.74 5.20 -4.85
N VAL A 69 -19.24 5.66 -6.00
CA VAL A 69 -18.47 6.91 -6.10
C VAL A 69 -19.38 8.08 -5.76
N GLN A 70 -19.10 8.77 -4.65
CA GLN A 70 -19.87 9.94 -4.22
C GLN A 70 -19.40 11.20 -4.94
N ARG A 71 -18.07 11.33 -5.10
CA ARG A 71 -17.40 12.46 -5.73
C ARG A 71 -16.14 11.96 -6.43
N SER A 72 -15.79 12.59 -7.55
CA SER A 72 -14.57 12.30 -8.29
C SER A 72 -14.09 13.55 -9.03
N VAL A 73 -12.77 13.68 -9.16
CA VAL A 73 -12.11 14.68 -10.01
C VAL A 73 -11.09 13.97 -10.90
N PRO A 74 -11.15 14.16 -12.23
CA PRO A 74 -10.16 13.57 -13.13
C PRO A 74 -8.81 14.28 -12.99
N LEU A 75 -7.72 13.53 -13.14
CA LEU A 75 -6.42 14.11 -13.41
C LEU A 75 -6.35 14.49 -14.90
N SER A 76 -5.44 15.40 -15.24
CA SER A 76 -5.14 15.69 -16.65
C SER A 76 -4.76 14.39 -17.39
N PRO A 77 -5.23 14.15 -18.63
CA PRO A 77 -4.98 12.89 -19.35
C PRO A 77 -3.50 12.51 -19.52
N ARG A 78 -2.59 13.48 -19.41
CA ARG A 78 -1.14 13.29 -19.49
C ARG A 78 -0.51 12.69 -18.23
N TYR A 79 -1.28 12.57 -17.15
CA TYR A 79 -0.80 12.05 -15.87
C TYR A 79 -1.38 10.68 -15.59
N PHE A 80 -0.53 9.83 -15.05
CA PHE A 80 -0.91 8.55 -14.46
C PHE A 80 -0.93 8.73 -12.94
N GLY A 81 -2.11 8.64 -12.33
CA GLY A 81 -2.31 8.78 -10.88
C GLY A 81 -1.78 7.57 -10.12
N GLU A 82 -1.16 7.82 -8.97
CA GLU A 82 -0.53 6.80 -8.13
C GLU A 82 -1.01 6.92 -6.67
N GLY A 83 -0.15 6.70 -5.68
CA GLY A 83 -0.46 6.72 -4.26
C GLY A 83 -1.21 7.96 -3.76
N LEU A 84 -1.89 7.78 -2.63
CA LEU A 84 -2.77 8.78 -2.02
C LEU A 84 -2.64 8.68 -0.51
N THR A 85 -2.52 9.82 0.17
CA THR A 85 -2.67 9.90 1.63
C THR A 85 -3.33 11.22 2.02
N ASN A 86 -3.64 11.40 3.30
CA ASN A 86 -4.07 12.69 3.83
C ASN A 86 -2.97 13.39 4.63
N TRP A 87 -3.14 14.70 4.78
CA TRP A 87 -2.39 15.49 5.73
C TRP A 87 -3.30 16.60 6.26
N GLY A 88 -3.75 16.46 7.51
CA GLY A 88 -4.84 17.29 8.07
C GLY A 88 -6.11 17.17 7.20
N ASP A 89 -6.66 18.31 6.80
CA ASP A 89 -7.86 18.40 5.97
C ASP A 89 -7.57 18.31 4.45
N SER A 90 -6.32 18.05 4.07
CA SER A 90 -5.93 17.89 2.67
C SER A 90 -5.75 16.42 2.29
N LEU A 91 -5.99 16.12 1.01
CA LEU A 91 -5.52 14.91 0.36
C LEU A 91 -4.27 15.22 -0.45
N ILE A 92 -3.34 14.28 -0.52
CA ILE A 92 -2.12 14.38 -1.32
C ILE A 92 -2.07 13.14 -2.22
N SER A 93 -2.12 13.34 -3.53
CA SER A 93 -1.97 12.26 -4.51
C SER A 93 -0.71 12.47 -5.34
N ILE A 94 -0.06 11.40 -5.75
CA ILE A 94 1.18 11.43 -6.54
C ILE A 94 0.94 10.89 -7.95
N THR A 95 1.96 11.00 -8.79
CA THR A 95 1.96 10.52 -10.19
C THR A 95 3.09 9.52 -10.43
N TRP A 96 2.95 8.68 -11.46
CA TRP A 96 3.95 7.65 -11.71
C TRP A 96 5.32 8.22 -12.11
N GLN A 97 5.45 8.73 -13.33
CA GLN A 97 6.75 9.15 -13.89
C GLN A 97 6.93 10.66 -13.98
N ASN A 98 5.88 11.43 -13.68
CA ASN A 98 5.91 12.88 -13.88
C ASN A 98 6.62 13.63 -12.73
N GLY A 99 6.86 12.98 -11.59
CA GLY A 99 7.47 13.60 -10.42
C GLY A 99 6.61 14.72 -9.83
N LEU A 100 5.28 14.56 -9.86
CA LEU A 100 4.31 15.56 -9.39
C LEU A 100 3.43 15.01 -8.27
N ALA A 101 3.28 15.80 -7.21
CA ALA A 101 2.29 15.60 -6.16
C ALA A 101 1.25 16.72 -6.23
N PHE A 102 -0.03 16.37 -6.15
CA PHE A 102 -1.14 17.30 -6.07
C PHE A 102 -1.67 17.31 -4.64
N ARG A 103 -1.82 18.51 -4.07
CA ARG A 103 -2.58 18.70 -2.84
C ARG A 103 -3.98 19.14 -3.19
N TRP A 104 -4.96 18.50 -2.57
CA TRP A 104 -6.38 18.74 -2.78
C TRP A 104 -7.02 19.16 -1.46
N ASP A 105 -7.88 20.17 -1.53
CA ASP A 105 -8.84 20.40 -0.47
C ASP A 105 -9.81 19.20 -0.43
N ARG A 106 -9.88 18.49 0.71
CA ARG A 106 -10.68 17.26 0.82
C ARG A 106 -12.18 17.52 0.68
N ALA A 107 -12.65 18.68 1.15
CA ALA A 107 -14.06 19.04 1.13
C ALA A 107 -14.57 19.40 -0.27
N THR A 108 -13.70 19.78 -1.20
CA THR A 108 -14.11 20.26 -2.53
C THR A 108 -13.42 19.57 -3.70
N PHE A 109 -12.37 18.78 -3.45
CA PHE A 109 -11.48 18.19 -4.46
C PHE A 109 -10.85 19.23 -5.38
N ARG A 110 -10.74 20.49 -4.92
CA ARG A 110 -10.00 21.53 -5.65
C ARG A 110 -8.51 21.39 -5.37
N PRO A 111 -7.66 21.39 -6.41
CA PRO A 111 -6.22 21.41 -6.20
C PRO A 111 -5.82 22.74 -5.53
N THR A 112 -5.12 22.66 -4.41
CA THR A 112 -4.63 23.83 -3.65
C THR A 112 -3.16 24.09 -3.88
N ALA A 113 -2.39 23.06 -4.25
CA ALA A 113 -0.99 23.18 -4.61
C ALA A 113 -0.53 22.02 -5.51
N THR A 114 0.57 22.23 -6.23
CA THR A 114 1.30 21.20 -6.96
C THR A 114 2.76 21.28 -6.57
N TYR A 115 3.35 20.14 -6.23
CA TYR A 115 4.74 20.01 -5.81
C TYR A 115 5.49 19.07 -6.75
N ARG A 116 6.82 19.16 -6.72
CA ARG A 116 7.70 18.25 -7.44
C ARG A 116 8.44 17.35 -6.48
N TYR A 117 8.64 16.10 -6.87
CA TYR A 117 9.58 15.18 -6.24
C TYR A 117 10.42 14.48 -7.30
N ALA A 118 11.58 13.95 -6.90
CA ALA A 118 12.49 13.26 -7.80
C ALA A 118 12.03 11.81 -8.08
N GLY A 119 12.30 11.30 -9.28
CA GLY A 119 12.05 9.90 -9.63
C GLY A 119 10.57 9.53 -9.76
N GLU A 120 10.30 8.23 -9.73
CA GLU A 120 8.93 7.71 -9.77
C GLU A 120 8.23 7.83 -8.41
N GLY A 121 6.90 7.76 -8.40
CA GLY A 121 6.09 7.61 -7.19
C GLY A 121 5.06 6.50 -7.37
N TRP A 122 4.95 5.59 -6.41
CA TRP A 122 4.06 4.42 -6.46
C TRP A 122 3.04 4.49 -5.31
N GLY A 123 3.43 4.16 -4.08
CA GLY A 123 2.59 4.29 -2.89
C GLY A 123 2.91 5.55 -2.08
N LEU A 124 1.93 6.02 -1.31
CA LEU A 124 2.08 7.15 -0.40
C LEU A 124 1.25 6.90 0.86
N THR A 125 1.87 7.02 2.03
CA THR A 125 1.19 7.07 3.34
C THR A 125 1.86 8.11 4.23
N ASN A 126 1.52 8.19 5.52
CA ASN A 126 2.18 9.08 6.46
C ASN A 126 2.23 8.50 7.88
N ASP A 127 3.27 8.84 8.64
CA ASP A 127 3.45 8.42 10.05
C ASP A 127 2.93 9.48 11.06
N GLY A 128 2.21 10.49 10.59
CA GLY A 128 1.79 11.65 11.38
C GLY A 128 2.87 12.72 11.58
N ALA A 129 4.11 12.49 11.14
CA ALA A 129 5.20 13.47 11.15
C ALA A 129 5.72 13.79 9.74
N ARG A 130 5.81 12.78 8.87
CA ARG A 130 6.32 12.85 7.50
C ARG A 130 5.47 12.01 6.58
N LEU A 131 5.51 12.32 5.29
CA LEU A 131 4.98 11.42 4.27
C LEU A 131 5.99 10.31 3.99
N ILE A 132 5.50 9.15 3.59
CA ILE A 132 6.30 7.97 3.25
C ILE A 132 5.93 7.56 1.83
N LEU A 133 6.91 7.59 0.93
CA LEU A 133 6.73 7.32 -0.49
C LEU A 133 7.52 6.07 -0.89
N SER A 134 6.87 5.16 -1.63
CA SER A 134 7.52 4.07 -2.36
C SER A 134 7.60 4.42 -3.85
N ASP A 135 8.50 3.75 -4.56
CA ASP A 135 8.76 3.97 -5.99
C ASP A 135 9.08 2.66 -6.74
N GLY A 136 8.63 1.52 -6.21
CA GLY A 136 8.96 0.19 -6.73
C GLY A 136 10.38 -0.29 -6.42
N SER A 137 11.26 0.57 -5.89
CA SER A 137 12.57 0.15 -5.38
C SER A 137 12.46 -0.59 -4.04
N ALA A 138 13.61 -0.90 -3.44
CA ALA A 138 13.70 -1.43 -2.07
C ALA A 138 13.96 -0.35 -1.02
N THR A 139 13.63 0.91 -1.31
CA THR A 139 13.86 2.03 -0.39
C THR A 139 12.59 2.87 -0.31
N LEU A 140 12.10 3.08 0.91
CA LEU A 140 11.06 4.07 1.17
C LEU A 140 11.72 5.43 1.38
N ARG A 141 11.06 6.49 0.92
CA ARG A 141 11.52 7.88 1.08
C ARG A 141 10.61 8.60 2.05
N PHE A 142 11.19 9.33 2.98
CA PHE A 142 10.46 10.25 3.84
C PHE A 142 10.45 11.62 3.20
N LEU A 143 9.27 12.23 3.10
CA LEU A 143 9.11 13.57 2.54
C LEU A 143 8.57 14.52 3.60
N ASP A 144 9.04 15.77 3.57
CA ASP A 144 8.42 16.85 4.32
C ASP A 144 6.96 17.04 3.84
N PRO A 145 5.98 17.04 4.74
CA PRO A 145 4.60 17.07 4.34
C PRO A 145 4.19 18.43 3.78
N VAL A 146 4.93 19.52 3.96
CA VAL A 146 4.59 20.85 3.43
C VAL A 146 5.27 21.11 2.09
N THR A 147 6.55 20.78 1.96
CA THR A 147 7.36 21.07 0.75
C THR A 147 7.47 19.89 -0.21
N LEU A 148 7.24 18.66 0.28
CA LEU A 148 7.45 17.39 -0.43
C LEU A 148 8.93 17.10 -0.74
N GLU A 149 9.84 17.86 -0.13
CA GLU A 149 11.28 17.60 -0.21
C GLU A 149 11.65 16.35 0.60
N GLU A 150 12.62 15.59 0.09
CA GLU A 150 13.07 14.37 0.74
C GLU A 150 13.84 14.69 2.03
N THR A 151 13.40 14.12 3.16
CA THR A 151 14.00 14.30 4.49
C THR A 151 14.71 13.05 4.99
N GLY A 152 14.61 11.93 4.26
CA GLY A 152 15.32 10.70 4.60
C GLY A 152 14.94 9.52 3.74
N ARG A 153 15.64 8.40 3.96
CA ARG A 153 15.43 7.13 3.26
C ARG A 153 15.44 5.97 4.24
N LEU A 154 14.68 4.92 3.92
CA LEU A 154 14.59 3.69 4.68
C LEU A 154 14.75 2.48 3.74
N PRO A 155 15.94 1.87 3.67
CA PRO A 155 16.14 0.62 2.95
C PRO A 155 15.29 -0.50 3.57
N VAL A 156 14.49 -1.18 2.76
CA VAL A 156 13.61 -2.26 3.21
C VAL A 156 14.25 -3.61 2.95
N THR A 157 14.37 -4.45 3.99
CA THR A 157 14.99 -5.77 3.88
C THR A 157 14.20 -6.86 4.59
N PHE A 158 14.34 -8.10 4.11
CA PHE A 158 13.86 -9.29 4.80
C PHE A 158 15.01 -10.31 4.84
N ASN A 159 15.39 -10.74 6.04
CA ASN A 159 16.56 -11.60 6.27
C ASN A 159 17.84 -11.08 5.57
N GLY A 160 18.08 -9.76 5.69
CA GLY A 160 19.24 -9.07 5.12
C GLY A 160 19.20 -8.87 3.59
N LYS A 161 18.13 -9.29 2.90
CA LYS A 161 17.97 -9.12 1.45
C LYS A 161 17.02 -7.96 1.15
N PRO A 162 17.34 -7.07 0.18
CA PRO A 162 16.43 -5.99 -0.21
C PRO A 162 15.08 -6.52 -0.71
N VAL A 163 14.00 -5.90 -0.26
CA VAL A 163 12.63 -6.18 -0.73
C VAL A 163 12.23 -5.12 -1.74
N ARG A 164 12.18 -5.49 -3.03
CA ARG A 164 11.80 -4.60 -4.14
C ARG A 164 10.30 -4.66 -4.41
N MET A 165 9.84 -3.85 -5.36
CA MET A 165 8.45 -3.77 -5.81
C MET A 165 7.49 -3.30 -4.72
N LEU A 166 7.98 -2.48 -3.79
CA LEU A 166 7.14 -1.78 -2.80
C LEU A 166 6.18 -0.86 -3.57
N ASN A 167 4.89 -1.12 -3.45
CA ASN A 167 3.84 -0.41 -4.16
C ASN A 167 2.99 0.36 -3.15
N GLU A 168 1.67 0.21 -3.17
CA GLU A 168 0.77 0.93 -2.27
C GLU A 168 1.11 0.69 -0.78
N LEU A 169 0.96 1.75 0.02
CA LEU A 169 1.42 1.82 1.41
C LEU A 169 0.28 2.23 2.35
N GLU A 170 0.31 1.71 3.59
CA GLU A 170 -0.53 2.22 4.67
C GLU A 170 0.18 2.14 6.04
N TYR A 171 0.11 3.22 6.83
CA TYR A 171 0.71 3.24 8.17
C TYR A 171 -0.28 2.74 9.22
N VAL A 172 -0.02 1.56 9.79
CA VAL A 172 -0.95 0.84 10.66
C VAL A 172 -0.31 0.53 12.00
N LYS A 173 -0.77 1.20 13.07
CA LYS A 173 -0.34 0.94 14.46
C LYS A 173 1.18 0.91 14.66
N GLY A 174 1.90 1.83 14.02
CA GLY A 174 3.36 1.93 14.13
C GLY A 174 4.14 1.08 13.12
N GLU A 175 3.47 0.39 12.20
CA GLU A 175 4.08 -0.39 11.12
C GLU A 175 3.74 0.22 9.76
N ILE A 176 4.63 0.06 8.79
CA ILE A 176 4.32 0.37 7.39
C ILE A 176 3.86 -0.92 6.72
N LEU A 177 2.63 -0.96 6.24
CA LEU A 177 2.17 -1.99 5.33
C LEU A 177 2.52 -1.59 3.91
N ALA A 178 3.01 -2.53 3.11
CA ALA A 178 3.32 -2.30 1.71
C ALA A 178 2.85 -3.47 0.85
N ASN A 179 2.00 -3.21 -0.16
CA ASN A 179 1.80 -4.19 -1.22
C ASN A 179 3.14 -4.45 -1.95
N ILE A 180 3.40 -5.71 -2.29
CA ILE A 180 4.50 -6.06 -3.20
C ILE A 180 3.91 -6.35 -4.58
N TRP A 181 4.20 -5.46 -5.55
CA TRP A 181 3.63 -5.53 -6.88
C TRP A 181 3.90 -6.89 -7.55
N MET A 182 2.90 -7.38 -8.29
CA MET A 182 2.86 -8.72 -8.93
C MET A 182 2.88 -9.90 -7.96
N THR A 183 2.55 -9.70 -6.69
CA THR A 183 2.42 -10.78 -5.70
C THR A 183 1.12 -10.67 -4.89
N ASP A 184 0.80 -11.75 -4.18
CA ASP A 184 -0.30 -11.79 -3.22
C ASP A 184 0.11 -11.39 -1.79
N ARG A 185 1.25 -10.70 -1.63
CA ARG A 185 1.84 -10.41 -0.32
C ARG A 185 1.82 -8.93 0.02
N ILE A 186 1.59 -8.66 1.30
CA ILE A 186 1.78 -7.36 1.93
C ILE A 186 2.91 -7.52 2.96
N ALA A 187 3.93 -6.68 2.89
CA ALA A 187 4.99 -6.62 3.89
C ALA A 187 4.53 -5.82 5.10
N ARG A 188 4.84 -6.29 6.31
CA ARG A 188 4.77 -5.51 7.55
C ARG A 188 6.18 -5.02 7.86
N ILE A 189 6.44 -3.73 7.73
CA ILE A 189 7.78 -3.14 7.82
C ILE A 189 7.87 -2.33 9.12
N ASP A 190 8.94 -2.55 9.88
CA ASP A 190 9.32 -1.70 11.01
C ASP A 190 9.86 -0.37 10.47
N PRO A 191 9.21 0.78 10.75
CA PRO A 191 9.64 2.08 10.24
C PRO A 191 10.97 2.57 10.84
N ALA A 192 11.40 2.02 11.99
CA ALA A 192 12.65 2.42 12.63
C ALA A 192 13.87 1.76 11.96
N THR A 193 13.71 0.55 11.43
CA THR A 193 14.82 -0.27 10.92
C THR A 193 14.72 -0.59 9.42
N GLY A 194 13.52 -0.54 8.84
CA GLY A 194 13.24 -0.99 7.48
C GLY A 194 13.18 -2.52 7.37
N HIS A 195 13.29 -3.25 8.48
CA HIS A 195 13.18 -4.69 8.46
C HIS A 195 11.70 -5.10 8.30
N VAL A 196 11.44 -6.03 7.38
CA VAL A 196 10.15 -6.71 7.29
C VAL A 196 10.01 -7.61 8.51
N ILE A 197 9.06 -7.25 9.37
CA ILE A 197 8.67 -7.99 10.57
C ILE A 197 8.04 -9.32 10.16
N ASP A 198 7.10 -9.26 9.22
CA ASP A 198 6.30 -10.40 8.79
C ASP A 198 5.59 -10.13 7.45
N TRP A 199 4.95 -11.16 6.88
CA TRP A 199 4.18 -11.08 5.63
C TRP A 199 2.70 -11.36 5.88
N ILE A 200 1.81 -10.66 5.17
CA ILE A 200 0.39 -11.02 5.08
C ILE A 200 0.16 -11.57 3.67
N ASP A 201 -0.14 -12.86 3.56
CA ASP A 201 -0.48 -13.51 2.28
C ASP A 201 -2.01 -13.47 2.06
N ILE A 202 -2.44 -12.70 1.07
CA ILE A 202 -3.86 -12.56 0.70
C ILE A 202 -4.25 -13.40 -0.53
N GLY A 203 -3.44 -14.39 -0.92
CA GLY A 203 -3.65 -15.19 -2.12
C GLY A 203 -4.93 -16.05 -2.09
N LYS A 204 -5.50 -16.26 -0.90
CA LYS A 204 -6.85 -16.85 -0.77
C LYS A 204 -7.93 -15.95 -1.36
N LEU A 205 -7.78 -14.62 -1.27
CA LEU A 205 -8.71 -13.65 -1.84
C LEU A 205 -8.57 -13.59 -3.37
N THR A 206 -7.33 -13.53 -3.87
CA THR A 206 -7.05 -13.47 -5.32
C THR A 206 -7.60 -14.69 -6.06
N ARG A 207 -7.32 -15.90 -5.55
CA ARG A 207 -7.87 -17.16 -6.08
C ARG A 207 -9.40 -17.21 -6.04
N LYS A 208 -10.05 -16.58 -5.05
CA LYS A 208 -11.50 -16.53 -4.95
C LYS A 208 -12.12 -15.65 -6.04
N LEU A 209 -11.42 -14.58 -6.45
CA LEU A 209 -11.91 -13.66 -7.49
C LEU A 209 -11.80 -14.23 -8.91
N ARG A 210 -10.86 -15.15 -9.16
CA ARG A 210 -10.66 -15.81 -10.47
C ARG A 210 -10.53 -14.83 -11.64
N LEU A 211 -9.84 -13.72 -11.41
CA LEU A 211 -9.62 -12.69 -12.43
C LEU A 211 -8.65 -13.20 -13.50
N THR A 212 -8.95 -12.88 -14.76
CA THR A 212 -8.14 -13.27 -15.93
C THR A 212 -7.27 -12.15 -16.46
N ASN A 213 -7.56 -10.90 -16.10
CA ASN A 213 -6.74 -9.76 -16.47
C ASN A 213 -5.40 -9.82 -15.69
N PRO A 214 -4.24 -9.89 -16.38
CA PRO A 214 -2.94 -9.98 -15.72
C PRO A 214 -2.59 -8.73 -14.90
N ASP A 215 -3.18 -7.57 -15.22
CA ASP A 215 -2.96 -6.33 -14.46
C ASP A 215 -3.86 -6.24 -13.21
N ALA A 216 -4.81 -7.17 -13.04
CA ALA A 216 -5.76 -7.17 -11.93
C ALA A 216 -5.18 -7.75 -10.63
N VAL A 217 -4.09 -7.13 -10.17
CA VAL A 217 -3.29 -7.57 -9.02
C VAL A 217 -3.68 -6.86 -7.72
N PRO A 218 -3.37 -7.44 -6.54
CA PRO A 218 -3.54 -6.75 -5.26
C PRO A 218 -2.79 -5.41 -5.22
N ASN A 219 -3.50 -4.36 -4.82
CA ASN A 219 -2.97 -3.02 -4.63
C ASN A 219 -4.05 -2.15 -3.97
N GLY A 220 -3.74 -1.53 -2.83
CA GLY A 220 -4.70 -0.72 -2.06
C GLY A 220 -4.94 -1.31 -0.68
N ILE A 221 -4.49 -0.59 0.36
CA ILE A 221 -4.60 -0.95 1.77
C ILE A 221 -5.12 0.29 2.50
N ALA A 222 -6.23 0.18 3.22
CA ALA A 222 -6.75 1.28 4.02
C ALA A 222 -7.04 0.84 5.44
N TYR A 223 -6.78 1.73 6.40
CA TYR A 223 -6.94 1.42 7.82
C TYR A 223 -7.86 2.39 8.55
N ASP A 224 -8.92 1.84 9.13
CA ASP A 224 -9.80 2.56 10.06
C ASP A 224 -9.30 2.40 11.49
N ALA A 225 -8.48 3.36 11.94
CA ALA A 225 -7.92 3.36 13.29
C ALA A 225 -8.99 3.39 14.39
N LYS A 226 -10.15 4.02 14.13
CA LYS A 226 -11.22 4.16 15.14
C LYS A 226 -11.88 2.83 15.48
N ASN A 227 -12.09 1.98 14.48
CA ASN A 227 -12.79 0.70 14.64
C ASN A 227 -11.88 -0.52 14.44
N ASP A 228 -10.58 -0.29 14.26
CA ASP A 228 -9.57 -1.32 14.00
C ASP A 228 -9.89 -2.22 12.80
N ARG A 229 -10.25 -1.61 11.66
CA ARG A 229 -10.61 -2.33 10.43
C ARG A 229 -9.53 -2.12 9.37
N LEU A 230 -9.04 -3.23 8.80
CA LEU A 230 -8.08 -3.22 7.72
C LEU A 230 -8.78 -3.65 6.43
N PHE A 231 -8.70 -2.80 5.41
CA PHE A 231 -9.28 -3.05 4.10
C PHE A 231 -8.19 -3.32 3.08
N VAL A 232 -8.43 -4.29 2.21
CA VAL A 232 -7.55 -4.61 1.07
C VAL A 232 -8.37 -4.79 -0.21
N THR A 233 -7.84 -4.32 -1.33
CA THR A 233 -8.43 -4.53 -2.65
C THR A 233 -7.33 -4.71 -3.70
N GLY A 234 -7.66 -4.51 -4.98
CA GLY A 234 -6.73 -4.58 -6.07
C GLY A 234 -7.22 -3.87 -7.31
N LYS A 235 -6.31 -3.76 -8.27
CA LYS A 235 -6.57 -3.20 -9.59
C LYS A 235 -7.65 -4.04 -10.27
N TYR A 236 -8.70 -3.41 -10.75
CA TYR A 236 -9.86 -4.02 -11.39
C TYR A 236 -10.58 -5.08 -10.54
N TRP A 237 -10.38 -5.09 -9.21
CA TRP A 237 -11.07 -6.05 -8.36
C TRP A 237 -12.54 -5.65 -8.21
N PRO A 238 -13.51 -6.57 -8.38
CA PRO A 238 -14.92 -6.26 -8.15
C PRO A 238 -15.28 -6.21 -6.65
N LYS A 239 -14.30 -6.39 -5.76
CA LYS A 239 -14.46 -6.48 -4.32
C LYS A 239 -13.35 -5.76 -3.55
N LEU A 240 -13.75 -5.16 -2.45
CA LEU A 240 -12.89 -4.74 -1.35
C LEU A 240 -13.15 -5.66 -0.16
N PHE A 241 -12.11 -6.07 0.55
CA PHE A 241 -12.21 -7.02 1.66
C PHE A 241 -11.76 -6.36 2.96
N GLU A 242 -12.59 -6.47 3.99
CA GLU A 242 -12.17 -6.23 5.36
C GLU A 242 -11.54 -7.51 5.92
N ILE A 243 -10.29 -7.43 6.34
CA ILE A 243 -9.57 -8.51 6.98
C ILE A 243 -9.21 -8.13 8.41
N ARG A 244 -9.10 -9.14 9.27
CA ARG A 244 -8.61 -8.98 10.65
C ARG A 244 -7.35 -9.81 10.83
N LEU A 245 -6.26 -9.15 11.19
CA LEU A 245 -5.01 -9.81 11.54
C LEU A 245 -5.18 -10.51 12.90
N LYS A 246 -4.73 -11.77 12.99
CA LYS A 246 -4.69 -12.53 14.22
C LYS A 246 -3.32 -12.32 14.85
N ARG A 247 -3.31 -11.59 15.96
CA ARG A 247 -2.15 -11.46 16.84
C ARG A 247 -2.14 -12.59 17.85
#